data_AF-A0A957WX44-F1
#
_entry.id   AF-A0A957WX44-F1
#
_cell.length_a   1.000
_cell.length_b   1.000
_cell.length_c   1.000
_cell.angle_alpha   90.00
_cell.angle_beta   90.00
_cell.angle_gamma   90.00
#
_symmetry.space_group_name_H-M   'P 1'
#
loop_
_entity.id
_entity.type
_entity.pdbx_description
1 polymer ?
#
loop_
_entity_poly.entity_id
_entity_poly.type
_entity_poly.pdbx_seq_one_letter_code
_entity_poly.pdbx_strand_id
1 'polypeptide(L)'
;NGYIGFGWDDSFRPGHRHSGLDIFGPDGENNVTPIIAAYDGYLTREADWKSTVIIRHPDFPAVPAASLAEGEQIWTYYTHMASRDGTESYVASEFPPGTRERFVEAGTLLGRQGNWGGSPWQLTGRHLHFSVVKSTAAGSYHDEREITNTYNPMFLLGLLPNAAGILTCRS
;
A
#
# COMPACT_ATOMS: atom_id res chain seq x y z
N ASN A 1 1.67 -15.57 -1.55
CA ASN A 1 3.13 -15.67 -1.28
C ASN A 1 3.82 -14.48 -1.90
N GLY A 2 4.78 -13.89 -1.21
CA GLY A 2 5.55 -12.74 -1.67
C GLY A 2 6.74 -12.51 -0.74
N TYR A 3 7.68 -11.68 -1.15
CA TYR A 3 8.85 -11.31 -0.36
C TYR A 3 8.86 -9.81 -0.09
N ILE A 4 9.15 -9.42 1.15
CA ILE A 4 9.33 -8.01 1.51
C ILE A 4 10.77 -7.64 1.18
N GLY A 5 10.94 -6.83 0.15
CA GLY A 5 12.26 -6.32 -0.25
C GLY A 5 12.68 -5.10 0.55
N PHE A 6 11.72 -4.22 0.86
CA PHE A 6 11.99 -2.98 1.56
C PHE A 6 10.96 -2.75 2.68
N GLY A 7 11.47 -2.48 3.88
CA GLY A 7 10.73 -2.19 5.09
C GLY A 7 10.42 -0.71 5.26
N TRP A 8 9.55 -0.39 6.21
CA TRP A 8 9.32 0.98 6.64
C TRP A 8 10.56 1.50 7.37
N ASP A 9 10.97 2.73 7.09
CA ASP A 9 12.17 3.38 7.63
C ASP A 9 13.52 2.82 7.16
N ASP A 10 13.53 1.94 6.16
CA ASP A 10 14.77 1.56 5.50
C ASP A 10 15.35 2.77 4.74
N SER A 11 16.68 2.95 4.79
CA SER A 11 17.38 4.06 4.15
C SER A 11 18.48 3.57 3.21
N PHE A 12 18.28 3.77 1.90
CA PHE A 12 19.21 3.31 0.85
C PHE A 12 20.15 4.40 0.35
N ARG A 13 19.84 5.67 0.63
CA ARG A 13 20.68 6.83 0.34
C ARG A 13 20.50 7.83 1.49
N PRO A 14 21.56 8.56 1.89
CA PRO A 14 21.45 9.53 2.97
C PRO A 14 20.26 10.47 2.76
N GLY A 15 19.33 10.51 3.73
CA GLY A 15 18.15 11.36 3.71
C GLY A 15 16.90 10.78 3.05
N HIS A 16 16.96 9.58 2.45
CA HIS A 16 15.80 8.91 1.86
C HIS A 16 15.36 7.73 2.73
N ARG A 17 14.21 7.89 3.39
CA ARG A 17 13.60 6.85 4.23
C ARG A 17 12.36 6.31 3.53
N HIS A 18 12.21 5.00 3.51
CA HIS A 18 11.08 4.33 2.86
C HIS A 18 9.81 4.47 3.71
N SER A 19 8.71 4.94 3.10
CA SER A 19 7.45 5.28 3.78
C SER A 19 6.44 4.14 3.87
N GLY A 20 6.79 2.95 3.40
CA GLY A 20 5.88 1.82 3.31
C GLY A 20 6.58 0.47 3.28
N LEU A 21 5.95 -0.50 2.61
CA LEU A 21 6.49 -1.83 2.35
C LEU A 21 6.48 -2.14 0.87
N ASP A 22 7.61 -2.63 0.36
CA ASP A 22 7.70 -3.12 -1.01
C ASP A 22 7.61 -4.65 -1.00
N ILE A 23 6.49 -5.16 -1.51
CA ILE A 23 6.14 -6.57 -1.51
C ILE A 23 6.21 -7.12 -2.93
N PHE A 24 7.19 -7.97 -3.18
CA PHE A 24 7.48 -8.57 -4.49
C PHE A 24 6.72 -9.89 -4.64
N GLY A 25 5.93 -9.97 -5.71
CA GLY A 25 5.29 -11.21 -6.15
C GLY A 25 6.31 -12.24 -6.67
N PRO A 26 6.00 -13.55 -6.57
CA PRO A 26 6.87 -14.61 -7.07
C PRO A 26 6.82 -14.73 -8.61
N ASP A 27 5.75 -14.21 -9.23
CA ASP A 27 5.56 -14.28 -10.67
C ASP A 27 6.60 -13.42 -11.37
N GLY A 28 7.10 -13.86 -12.53
CA GLY A 28 8.13 -13.17 -13.33
C GLY A 28 7.61 -12.02 -14.19
N GLU A 29 6.28 -11.87 -14.31
CA GLU A 29 5.61 -10.99 -15.26
C GLU A 29 4.70 -9.96 -14.59
N ASN A 30 4.50 -8.82 -15.26
CA ASN A 30 3.53 -7.80 -14.83
C ASN A 30 2.09 -8.30 -15.05
N ASN A 31 1.14 -7.70 -14.34
CA ASN A 31 -0.29 -8.01 -14.48
C ASN A 31 -0.64 -9.48 -14.17
N VAL A 32 0.15 -10.14 -13.32
CA VAL A 32 -0.08 -11.54 -12.88
C VAL A 32 -0.39 -11.59 -11.39
N THR A 33 0.56 -11.23 -10.53
CA THR A 33 0.40 -11.32 -9.07
C THR A 33 -0.75 -10.42 -8.59
N PRO A 34 -1.80 -10.97 -7.96
CA PRO A 34 -2.94 -10.19 -7.49
C PRO A 34 -2.58 -9.33 -6.26
N ILE A 35 -3.19 -8.15 -6.20
CA ILE A 35 -3.21 -7.27 -5.03
C ILE A 35 -4.65 -7.25 -4.52
N ILE A 36 -4.82 -7.55 -3.23
CA ILE A 36 -6.12 -7.63 -2.58
C ILE A 36 -6.20 -6.65 -1.40
N ALA A 37 -7.41 -6.24 -1.04
CA ALA A 37 -7.66 -5.42 0.15
C ALA A 37 -7.22 -6.17 1.40
N ALA A 38 -6.46 -5.51 2.27
CA ALA A 38 -5.98 -6.10 3.52
C ALA A 38 -7.06 -6.11 4.60
N TYR A 39 -7.96 -5.11 4.56
CA TYR A 39 -9.08 -4.93 5.48
C TYR A 39 -10.29 -4.40 4.73
N ASP A 40 -11.45 -4.55 5.36
CA ASP A 40 -12.67 -3.87 4.96
C ASP A 40 -12.48 -2.35 4.99
N GLY A 41 -13.10 -1.65 4.06
CA GLY A 41 -13.06 -0.19 4.06
C GLY A 41 -13.69 0.44 2.83
N TYR A 42 -13.43 1.73 2.65
CA TYR A 42 -14.01 2.53 1.58
C TYR A 42 -12.94 2.93 0.57
N LEU A 43 -12.96 2.28 -0.58
CA LEU A 43 -12.00 2.47 -1.65
C LEU A 43 -12.27 3.76 -2.43
N THR A 44 -11.20 4.50 -2.65
CA THR A 44 -11.14 5.65 -3.56
C THR A 44 -10.01 5.46 -4.57
N ARG A 45 -10.30 5.82 -5.82
CA ARG A 45 -9.33 5.96 -6.90
C ARG A 45 -9.55 7.33 -7.53
N GLU A 46 -8.61 8.25 -7.35
CA GLU A 46 -8.73 9.58 -7.95
C GLU A 46 -8.73 9.52 -9.48
N ALA A 47 -9.32 10.54 -10.10
CA ALA A 47 -9.55 10.56 -11.55
C ALA A 47 -8.25 10.54 -12.37
N ASP A 48 -7.15 11.07 -11.82
CA ASP A 48 -5.83 11.13 -12.45
C ASP A 48 -4.91 9.98 -12.03
N TRP A 49 -5.36 9.09 -11.13
CA TRP A 49 -4.55 7.98 -10.64
C TRP A 49 -4.49 6.79 -11.61
N LYS A 50 -3.30 6.59 -12.16
CA LYS A 50 -3.01 5.50 -13.10
C LYS A 50 -2.90 4.13 -12.45
N SER A 51 -2.24 4.06 -11.30
CA SER A 51 -1.71 2.80 -10.75
C SER A 51 -1.99 2.61 -9.26
N THR A 52 -2.85 3.46 -8.71
CA THR A 52 -3.02 3.61 -7.26
C THR A 52 -4.47 3.58 -6.88
N VAL A 53 -4.78 2.93 -5.77
CA VAL A 53 -6.04 3.08 -5.03
C VAL A 53 -5.70 3.32 -3.55
N ILE A 54 -6.61 3.96 -2.84
CA ILE A 54 -6.56 4.10 -1.40
C ILE A 54 -7.82 3.51 -0.78
N ILE A 55 -7.70 3.01 0.45
CA ILE A 55 -8.86 2.54 1.22
C ILE A 55 -8.88 3.26 2.57
N ARG A 56 -10.02 3.89 2.87
CA ARG A 56 -10.29 4.52 4.16
C ARG A 56 -10.79 3.49 5.16
N HIS A 57 -10.23 3.50 6.36
CA HIS A 57 -10.67 2.66 7.47
C HIS A 57 -11.05 3.58 8.66
N PRO A 58 -12.35 3.91 8.85
CA PRO A 58 -12.79 4.93 9.81
C PRO A 58 -12.59 4.60 11.29
N ASP A 59 -12.60 3.32 11.64
CA ASP A 59 -12.63 2.84 13.03
C ASP A 59 -11.66 1.66 13.14
N PHE A 60 -10.36 1.96 13.04
CA PHE A 60 -9.35 0.90 12.97
C PHE A 60 -9.00 0.39 14.38
N PRO A 61 -8.84 -0.93 14.58
CA PRO A 61 -8.43 -1.48 15.88
C PRO A 61 -7.06 -0.94 16.31
N ALA A 62 -6.84 -0.84 17.62
CA ALA A 62 -5.55 -0.42 18.15
C ALA A 62 -4.41 -1.35 17.67
N VAL A 63 -3.32 -0.73 17.23
CA VAL A 63 -2.07 -1.43 16.89
C VAL A 63 -0.94 -0.79 17.69
N PRO A 64 -0.75 -1.20 18.98
CA PRO A 64 0.23 -0.57 19.86
C PRO A 64 1.66 -0.58 19.31
N ALA A 65 2.04 -1.65 18.61
CA ALA A 65 3.36 -1.76 17.98
C ALA A 65 3.61 -0.71 16.89
N ALA A 66 2.55 -0.21 16.25
CA ALA A 66 2.60 0.91 15.30
C ALA A 66 2.27 2.27 15.95
N SER A 67 2.03 2.31 17.28
CA SER A 67 1.51 3.48 17.99
C SER A 67 0.18 4.02 17.43
N LEU A 68 -0.67 3.11 16.93
CA LEU A 68 -2.01 3.44 16.44
C LEU A 68 -3.04 3.25 17.56
N ALA A 69 -3.85 4.28 17.82
CA ALA A 69 -4.89 4.24 18.85
C ALA A 69 -6.14 3.51 18.37
N GLU A 70 -6.95 3.01 19.31
CA GLU A 70 -8.26 2.41 19.03
C GLU A 70 -9.20 3.44 18.39
N GLY A 71 -9.89 3.04 17.32
CA GLY A 71 -10.86 3.87 16.61
C GLY A 71 -10.25 5.02 15.82
N GLU A 72 -8.95 4.98 15.56
CA GLU A 72 -8.31 5.97 14.70
C GLU A 72 -8.64 5.69 13.23
N GLN A 73 -8.96 6.74 12.48
CA GLN A 73 -9.10 6.62 11.03
C GLN A 73 -7.73 6.61 10.36
N ILE A 74 -7.49 5.57 9.56
CA ILE A 74 -6.29 5.44 8.72
C ILE A 74 -6.66 5.28 7.25
N TRP A 75 -5.65 5.41 6.40
CA TRP A 75 -5.75 5.13 4.97
C TRP A 75 -4.65 4.19 4.52
N THR A 76 -4.99 3.20 3.72
CA THR A 76 -4.03 2.29 3.11
C THR A 76 -3.87 2.59 1.63
N TYR A 77 -2.63 2.70 1.17
CA TYR A 77 -2.26 2.89 -0.23
C TYR A 77 -1.84 1.57 -0.85
N TYR A 78 -2.28 1.35 -2.08
CA TYR A 78 -1.84 0.26 -2.94
C TYR A 78 -1.40 0.85 -4.27
N THR A 79 -0.11 0.81 -4.61
CA THR A 79 0.43 1.51 -5.77
C THR A 79 1.12 0.58 -6.78
N HIS A 80 1.72 1.17 -7.83
CA HIS A 80 2.48 0.51 -8.90
C HIS A 80 1.69 -0.48 -9.79
N MET A 81 0.36 -0.51 -9.71
CA MET A 81 -0.52 -1.33 -10.55
C MET A 81 -0.68 -0.81 -11.99
N ALA A 82 0.41 -0.63 -12.73
CA ALA A 82 0.39 -0.24 -14.13
C ALA A 82 1.65 -0.68 -14.88
N SER A 83 1.59 -0.63 -16.22
CA SER A 83 2.73 -0.85 -17.10
C SER A 83 3.83 0.20 -16.87
N ARG A 84 5.08 -0.14 -17.21
CA ARG A 84 6.24 0.74 -17.02
C ARG A 84 6.10 2.11 -17.68
N ASP A 85 5.46 2.17 -18.84
CA ASP A 85 5.19 3.40 -19.58
C ASP A 85 3.89 4.11 -19.13
N GLY A 86 3.12 3.47 -18.24
CA GLY A 86 1.89 4.00 -17.67
C GLY A 86 0.77 4.17 -18.69
N THR A 87 0.81 3.40 -19.79
CA THR A 87 -0.22 3.33 -20.81
C THR A 87 -1.33 2.37 -20.43
N GLU A 88 -1.02 1.32 -19.68
CA GLU A 88 -1.97 0.32 -19.21
C GLU A 88 -2.05 0.32 -17.68
N SER A 89 -3.27 0.44 -17.16
CA SER A 89 -3.56 0.31 -15.73
C SER A 89 -3.93 -1.14 -15.43
N TYR A 90 -3.35 -1.70 -14.38
CA TYR A 90 -3.66 -3.03 -13.84
C TYR A 90 -4.53 -2.97 -12.59
N VAL A 91 -5.09 -1.80 -12.26
CA VAL A 91 -6.16 -1.68 -11.27
C VAL A 91 -7.40 -2.38 -11.80
N ALA A 92 -8.11 -3.11 -10.95
CA ALA A 92 -9.31 -3.85 -11.33
C ALA A 92 -10.36 -2.93 -11.99
N SER A 93 -11.00 -3.43 -13.05
CA SER A 93 -11.98 -2.67 -13.84
C SER A 93 -13.22 -2.24 -13.05
N GLU A 94 -13.49 -2.89 -11.91
CA GLU A 94 -14.53 -2.51 -10.95
C GLU A 94 -14.30 -1.16 -10.27
N PHE A 95 -13.05 -0.68 -10.30
CA PHE A 95 -12.62 0.60 -9.73
C PHE A 95 -12.09 1.53 -10.83
N PRO A 96 -12.96 2.05 -11.72
CA PRO A 96 -12.55 3.02 -12.73
C PRO A 96 -12.02 4.31 -12.08
N PRO A 97 -11.21 5.12 -12.79
CA PRO A 97 -10.77 6.43 -12.30
C PRO A 97 -11.96 7.30 -11.87
N GLY A 98 -11.84 7.96 -10.71
CA GLY A 98 -12.91 8.76 -10.10
C GLY A 98 -13.84 7.97 -9.19
N THR A 99 -13.60 6.67 -8.96
CA THR A 99 -14.31 5.90 -7.93
C THR A 99 -14.05 6.51 -6.55
N ARG A 100 -15.09 6.75 -5.75
CA ARG A 100 -14.96 7.32 -4.41
C ARG A 100 -15.82 6.57 -3.41
N GLU A 101 -15.26 6.37 -2.22
CA GLU A 101 -15.95 5.83 -1.05
C GLU A 101 -16.73 4.53 -1.33
N ARG A 102 -16.20 3.67 -2.22
CA ARG A 102 -16.81 2.39 -2.56
C ARG A 102 -16.43 1.36 -1.51
N PHE A 103 -17.40 0.80 -0.81
CA PHE A 103 -17.13 -0.27 0.15
C PHE A 103 -16.50 -1.49 -0.54
N VAL A 104 -15.46 -2.04 0.09
CA VAL A 104 -14.78 -3.28 -0.29
C VAL A 104 -14.50 -4.10 0.96
N GLU A 105 -14.60 -5.41 0.84
CA GLU A 105 -14.25 -6.36 1.91
C GLU A 105 -12.78 -6.75 1.81
N ALA A 106 -12.18 -7.16 2.93
CA ALA A 106 -10.87 -7.79 2.97
C ALA A 106 -10.84 -8.98 1.98
N GLY A 107 -9.78 -9.06 1.18
CA GLY A 107 -9.66 -10.06 0.12
C GLY A 107 -10.21 -9.63 -1.25
N THR A 108 -10.91 -8.49 -1.35
CA THR A 108 -11.36 -7.96 -2.64
C THR A 108 -10.16 -7.69 -3.57
N LEU A 109 -10.23 -8.16 -4.82
CA LEU A 109 -9.20 -7.92 -5.83
C LEU A 109 -9.14 -6.44 -6.21
N LEU A 110 -8.04 -5.77 -5.90
CA LEU A 110 -7.81 -4.35 -6.22
C LEU A 110 -7.13 -4.16 -7.57
N GLY A 111 -6.33 -5.14 -7.98
CA GLY A 111 -5.57 -5.09 -9.21
C GLY A 111 -4.45 -6.11 -9.21
N ARG A 112 -3.43 -5.88 -10.02
CA ARG A 112 -2.26 -6.76 -10.14
C ARG A 112 -0.96 -5.98 -10.14
N GLN A 113 0.11 -6.60 -9.66
CA GLN A 113 1.42 -5.95 -9.57
C GLN A 113 1.89 -5.49 -10.96
N GLY A 114 2.34 -4.25 -11.02
CA GLY A 114 3.01 -3.66 -12.17
C GLY A 114 4.32 -3.03 -11.73
N ASN A 115 4.86 -2.15 -12.57
CA ASN A 115 6.18 -1.56 -12.38
C ASN A 115 6.22 -0.07 -12.79
N TRP A 116 5.09 0.61 -12.63
CA TRP A 116 4.98 2.05 -12.89
C TRP A 116 5.59 2.88 -11.76
N GLY A 117 6.68 3.59 -12.03
CA GLY A 117 7.40 4.39 -11.03
C GLY A 117 6.87 5.80 -10.78
N GLY A 118 5.75 6.20 -11.39
CA GLY A 118 5.24 7.58 -11.35
C GLY A 118 5.57 8.39 -12.61
N SER A 119 6.60 7.99 -13.36
CA SER A 119 6.91 8.54 -14.69
C SER A 119 7.62 7.48 -15.56
N PRO A 120 7.59 7.62 -16.90
CA PRO A 120 8.24 6.66 -17.80
C PRO A 120 9.77 6.59 -17.64
N TRP A 121 10.37 7.62 -17.01
CA TRP A 121 11.81 7.75 -16.79
C TRP A 121 12.25 7.19 -15.43
N GLN A 122 11.31 6.98 -14.50
CA GLN A 122 11.58 6.36 -13.22
C GLN A 122 11.52 4.84 -13.37
N LEU A 123 12.69 4.22 -13.20
CA LEU A 123 12.80 2.77 -13.21
C LEU A 123 12.41 2.21 -11.85
N THR A 124 11.40 1.37 -11.87
CA THR A 124 10.86 0.71 -10.68
C THR A 124 10.73 -0.79 -10.97
N GLY A 125 11.07 -1.63 -9.99
CA GLY A 125 10.85 -3.07 -10.09
C GLY A 125 9.36 -3.41 -10.01
N ARG A 126 8.96 -4.60 -10.46
CA ARG A 126 7.57 -5.04 -10.23
C ARG A 126 7.37 -5.36 -8.75
N HIS A 127 6.48 -4.63 -8.10
CA HIS A 127 6.10 -4.88 -6.72
C HIS A 127 4.78 -4.18 -6.38
N LEU A 128 4.22 -4.51 -5.23
CA LEU A 128 3.26 -3.67 -4.53
C LEU A 128 4.05 -2.76 -3.57
N HIS A 129 3.89 -1.45 -3.67
CA HIS A 129 4.20 -0.57 -2.55
C HIS A 129 2.93 -0.36 -1.74
N PHE A 130 2.98 -0.76 -0.47
CA PHE A 130 1.90 -0.68 0.49
C PHE A 130 2.29 0.26 1.63
N SER A 131 1.55 1.34 1.81
CA SER A 131 1.78 2.30 2.89
C SER A 131 0.50 2.58 3.65
N VAL A 132 0.65 2.96 4.92
CA VAL A 132 -0.45 3.28 5.82
C VAL A 132 -0.23 4.71 6.27
N VAL A 133 -1.17 5.59 5.96
CA VAL A 133 -1.07 7.01 6.31
C VAL A 133 -2.10 7.41 7.34
N LYS A 134 -1.73 8.42 8.12
CA LYS A 134 -2.61 9.14 9.04
C LYS A 134 -3.72 9.84 8.27
N SER A 135 -4.85 10.05 8.94
CA SER A 135 -5.87 10.98 8.45
C SER A 135 -5.47 12.42 8.73
N THR A 136 -5.84 13.33 7.83
CA THR A 136 -5.80 14.77 8.10
C THR A 136 -6.86 15.15 9.14
N ALA A 137 -6.76 16.35 9.71
CA ALA A 137 -7.78 16.87 10.64
C ALA A 137 -9.20 16.94 10.03
N ALA A 138 -9.31 17.00 8.70
CA ALA A 138 -10.59 16.98 7.98
C ALA A 138 -11.06 15.55 7.60
N GLY A 139 -10.32 14.50 8.00
CA GLY A 139 -10.63 13.11 7.69
C GLY A 139 -10.19 12.66 6.29
N SER A 140 -9.39 13.46 5.58
CA SER A 140 -8.78 13.05 4.30
C SER A 140 -7.47 12.26 4.54
N TYR A 141 -6.78 11.86 3.48
CA TYR A 141 -5.49 11.17 3.55
C TYR A 141 -4.31 12.16 3.45
N HIS A 142 -3.21 11.82 4.11
CA HIS A 142 -1.92 12.50 3.94
C HIS A 142 -1.12 11.94 2.75
N ASP A 143 -0.12 12.70 2.29
CA ASP A 143 0.83 12.23 1.27
C ASP A 143 1.70 11.11 1.85
N GLU A 144 1.68 9.94 1.20
CA GLU A 144 2.39 8.75 1.64
C GLU A 144 3.91 8.90 1.54
N ARG A 145 4.40 9.73 0.62
CA ARG A 145 5.84 9.88 0.36
C ARG A 145 6.60 10.43 1.56
N GLU A 146 5.89 11.12 2.45
CA GLU A 146 6.47 11.71 3.65
C GLU A 146 6.32 10.77 4.84
N ILE A 147 7.43 10.14 5.24
CA ILE A 147 7.44 9.12 6.29
C ILE A 147 6.77 9.56 7.60
N THR A 148 6.82 10.85 7.95
CA THR A 148 6.17 11.39 9.16
C THR A 148 4.64 11.30 9.15
N ASN A 149 4.05 11.18 7.96
CA ASN A 149 2.62 10.96 7.76
C ASN A 149 2.23 9.47 7.88
N THR A 150 3.21 8.57 7.93
CA THR A 150 2.97 7.13 7.79
C THR A 150 3.10 6.39 9.13
N TYR A 151 2.36 5.29 9.23
CA TYR A 151 2.54 4.26 10.25
C TYR A 151 3.42 3.14 9.69
N ASN A 152 4.12 2.41 10.56
CA ASN A 152 4.83 1.20 10.14
C ASN A 152 3.80 0.13 9.72
N PRO A 153 3.71 -0.24 8.43
CA PRO A 153 2.64 -1.11 7.94
C PRO A 153 2.80 -2.57 8.37
N MET A 154 3.99 -2.98 8.79
CA MET A 154 4.31 -4.38 9.12
C MET A 154 3.41 -4.90 10.24
N PHE A 155 3.22 -4.08 11.27
CA PHE A 155 2.42 -4.44 12.42
C PHE A 155 0.93 -4.56 12.11
N LEU A 156 0.45 -3.77 11.15
CA LEU A 156 -0.92 -3.89 10.68
C LEU A 156 -1.08 -5.24 9.99
N LEU A 157 -0.20 -5.57 9.04
CA LEU A 157 -0.20 -6.87 8.33
C LEU A 157 0.13 -8.09 9.22
N GLY A 158 0.25 -7.91 10.54
CA GLY A 158 0.53 -9.00 11.48
C GLY A 158 1.94 -9.57 11.34
N LEU A 159 2.87 -8.80 10.75
CA LEU A 159 4.27 -9.19 10.57
C LEU A 159 5.05 -8.71 11.79
N LEU A 160 5.50 -9.66 12.60
CA LEU A 160 6.28 -9.39 13.79
C LEU A 160 7.70 -9.93 13.61
N PRO A 161 8.74 -9.14 13.93
CA PRO A 161 10.08 -9.67 14.00
C PRO A 161 10.19 -10.61 15.21
N ASN A 162 10.79 -11.78 15.01
CA ASN A 162 11.18 -12.66 16.10
C ASN A 162 12.48 -12.14 16.77
N ALA A 163 12.97 -12.85 17.79
CA ALA A 163 14.18 -12.47 18.54
C ALA A 163 15.45 -12.37 17.67
N ALA A 164 15.47 -12.98 16.48
CA ALA A 164 16.57 -12.89 15.52
C ALA A 164 16.34 -11.82 14.44
N GLY A 165 15.26 -11.03 14.55
CA GLY A 165 14.88 -10.01 13.57
C GLY A 165 14.22 -10.55 12.30
N ILE A 166 13.87 -11.84 12.25
CA ILE A 166 13.20 -12.45 11.09
C ILE A 166 11.70 -12.18 11.20
N LEU A 167 11.10 -11.69 10.12
CA LEU A 167 9.66 -11.44 10.04
C LEU A 167 8.87 -12.75 10.00
N THR A 168 7.92 -12.87 10.91
CA THR A 168 6.99 -13.99 10.98
C THR A 168 5.56 -13.48 10.99
N CYS A 169 4.65 -14.20 10.33
CA CYS A 169 3.22 -13.94 10.46
C CYS A 169 2.76 -14.30 11.88
N ARG A 170 1.90 -13.46 12.45
CA ARG A 170 1.20 -13.77 13.70
C ARG A 170 0.31 -15.01 13.46
N SER A 171 0.55 -16.07 14.24
CA SER A 171 -0.25 -17.30 14.27
C SER A 171 -1.61 -17.09 14.93
#